data_AF-A0A929DJ96-F1
#
_entry.id   AF-A0A929DJ96-F1
#
_cell.length_a   1.000
_cell.length_b   1.000
_cell.length_c   1.000
_cell.angle_alpha   90.00
_cell.angle_beta   90.00
_cell.angle_gamma   90.00
#
_symmetry.space_group_name_H-M   'P 1'
#
loop_
_entity.id
_entity.type
_entity.pdbx_description
1 polymer ?
#
loop_
_entity_poly.entity_id
_entity_poly.type
_entity_poly.pdbx_seq_one_letter_code
_entity_poly.pdbx_strand_id
1 'polypeptide(L)'
;MTGSILASHFEASKDTFYRLKNNQGICWRMILWLFSSKFIKMADKNGEKDSTAIRCLVFDDSTLPKTGRYIEKVSRVWDHVLSRCILGYKFLAMGYWDGISFIPLDFSLHSSGPSVPYLV
;
A
#
# COMPACT_ATOMS: atom_id res chain seq x y z
N MET A 1 22.02 15.76 16.65
CA MET A 1 22.16 14.30 16.39
C MET A 1 20.83 13.80 15.83
N THR A 2 20.65 13.81 14.51
CA THR A 2 19.42 13.33 13.84
C THR A 2 19.77 12.09 13.04
N GLY A 3 20.00 10.98 13.75
CA GLY A 3 20.11 9.67 13.12
C GLY A 3 18.71 9.15 12.80
N SER A 4 18.51 8.62 11.59
CA SER A 4 17.29 7.88 11.26
C SER A 4 17.14 6.70 12.22
N ILE A 5 15.94 6.46 12.77
CA ILE A 5 15.64 5.26 13.58
C ILE A 5 16.01 3.97 12.84
N LEU A 6 15.95 3.99 11.50
CA LEU A 6 16.30 2.85 10.67
C LEU A 6 17.81 2.59 10.60
N ALA A 7 18.65 3.58 10.90
CA ALA A 7 20.11 3.44 10.81
C ALA A 7 20.68 2.43 11.82
N SER A 8 20.00 2.20 12.95
CA SER A 8 20.39 1.16 13.92
C SER A 8 19.98 -0.25 13.51
N HIS A 9 19.09 -0.39 12.51
CA HIS A 9 18.55 -1.68 12.08
C HIS A 9 19.11 -2.16 10.73
N PHE A 10 19.70 -1.26 9.95
CA PHE A 10 20.21 -1.56 8.61
C PHE A 10 21.58 -0.95 8.41
N GLU A 11 22.55 -1.79 8.04
CA GLU A 11 23.85 -1.35 7.53
C GLU A 11 23.72 -0.94 6.05
N ALA A 12 22.87 0.05 5.78
CA ALA A 12 22.57 0.51 4.44
C ALA A 12 22.32 2.02 4.38
N SER A 13 22.94 2.68 3.40
CA SER A 13 22.71 4.10 3.12
C SER A 13 21.43 4.34 2.31
N LYS A 14 20.96 5.59 2.32
CA LYS A 14 19.76 6.07 1.61
C LYS A 14 19.71 5.62 0.13
N ASP A 15 20.84 5.61 -0.57
CA ASP A 15 20.92 5.21 -1.98
C ASP A 15 20.56 3.74 -2.20
N THR A 16 20.87 2.86 -1.25
CA THR A 16 20.49 1.45 -1.31
C THR A 16 18.98 1.27 -1.28
N PHE A 17 18.28 2.03 -0.44
CA PHE A 17 16.82 2.00 -0.39
C PHE A 17 16.18 2.56 -1.67
N TYR A 18 16.75 3.60 -2.28
CA TYR A 18 16.25 4.09 -3.56
C TYR A 18 16.50 3.11 -4.70
N ARG A 19 17.67 2.46 -4.75
CA ARG A 19 17.95 1.41 -5.74
C ARG A 19 16.97 0.26 -5.60
N LEU A 20 16.68 -0.17 -4.36
CA LEU A 20 15.66 -1.18 -4.10
C LEU A 20 14.28 -0.71 -4.60
N LYS A 21 13.82 0.46 -4.15
CA LYS A 21 12.51 1.03 -4.52
C LYS A 21 12.32 1.17 -6.03
N ASN A 22 13.36 1.58 -6.75
CA ASN A 22 13.31 1.88 -8.17
C ASN A 22 13.66 0.68 -9.07
N ASN A 23 13.98 -0.49 -8.49
CA ASN A 23 14.29 -1.68 -9.27
C ASN A 23 12.99 -2.29 -9.83
N GLN A 24 12.78 -2.15 -11.14
CA GLN A 24 11.62 -2.68 -11.85
C GLN A 24 11.60 -4.21 -11.92
N GLY A 25 12.73 -4.89 -11.69
CA GLY A 25 12.82 -6.35 -11.61
C GLY A 25 12.21 -6.93 -10.34
N ILE A 26 11.85 -6.09 -9.36
CA ILE A 26 11.22 -6.54 -8.12
C ILE A 26 9.71 -6.69 -8.31
N CYS A 27 9.21 -7.91 -8.12
CA CYS A 27 7.77 -8.16 -8.05
C CYS A 27 7.23 -7.73 -6.68
N TRP A 28 6.84 -6.46 -6.56
CA TRP A 28 6.28 -5.90 -5.31
C TRP A 28 5.05 -6.64 -4.80
N ARG A 29 4.21 -7.16 -5.72
CA ARG A 29 3.03 -7.96 -5.36
C ARG A 29 3.42 -9.30 -4.69
N MET A 30 4.51 -9.93 -5.15
CA MET A 30 5.03 -11.13 -4.48
C MET A 30 5.56 -10.81 -3.08
N ILE A 31 6.26 -9.68 -2.90
CA ILE A 31 6.71 -9.23 -1.57
C ILE A 31 5.52 -9.04 -0.64
N LEU A 32 4.45 -8.39 -1.12
CA LEU A 32 3.20 -8.24 -0.35
C LEU A 32 2.65 -9.61 0.06
N TRP A 33 2.50 -10.56 -0.86
CA TRP A 33 1.98 -11.88 -0.55
C TRP A 33 2.84 -12.67 0.43
N LEU A 34 4.16 -12.61 0.29
CA LEU A 34 5.09 -13.25 1.22
C LEU A 34 4.97 -12.66 2.63
N PHE A 35 4.86 -11.33 2.73
CA PHE A 35 4.62 -10.64 3.99
C PHE A 35 3.30 -11.07 4.62
N SER A 36 2.20 -11.01 3.86
CA SER A 36 0.87 -11.35 4.34
C SER A 36 0.76 -12.81 4.75
N SER A 37 1.32 -13.74 3.96
CA SER A 37 1.39 -15.16 4.32
C SER A 37 2.16 -15.39 5.62
N LYS A 38 3.30 -14.71 5.79
CA LYS A 38 4.09 -14.82 7.03
C LYS A 38 3.34 -14.22 8.22
N PHE A 39 2.66 -13.10 8.04
CA PHE A 39 1.90 -12.44 9.08
C PHE A 39 0.70 -13.28 9.52
N ILE A 40 -0.10 -13.80 8.58
CA ILE A 40 -1.23 -14.69 8.85
C ILE A 40 -0.76 -15.91 9.66
N LYS A 41 0.32 -16.59 9.22
CA LYS A 41 0.88 -17.74 9.95
C LYS A 41 1.33 -17.37 11.37
N MET A 42 1.89 -16.19 11.55
CA MET A 42 2.32 -15.70 12.86
C MET A 42 1.12 -15.37 13.75
N ALA A 43 0.10 -14.72 13.20
CA ALA A 43 -1.14 -14.40 13.89
C ALA A 43 -1.90 -15.67 14.30
N ASP A 44 -2.03 -16.67 13.41
CA ASP A 44 -2.67 -17.95 13.73
C ASP A 44 -1.89 -18.76 14.79
N LYS A 45 -0.56 -18.59 14.88
CA LYS A 45 0.29 -19.27 15.86
C LYS A 45 0.26 -18.62 17.24
N ASN A 46 0.30 -17.28 17.27
CA ASN A 46 0.50 -16.51 18.50
C ASN A 46 -0.79 -15.87 19.04
N GLY A 47 -1.83 -15.77 18.20
CA GLY A 47 -3.11 -15.18 18.56
C GLY A 47 -4.00 -16.13 19.36
N GLU A 48 -4.88 -15.55 20.17
CA GLU A 48 -5.94 -16.31 20.81
C GLU A 48 -6.89 -16.85 19.75
N LYS A 49 -7.11 -18.16 19.77
CA LYS A 49 -8.03 -18.81 18.83
C LYS A 49 -9.46 -18.63 19.34
N ASP A 50 -10.08 -17.53 18.96
CA ASP A 50 -11.51 -17.37 19.11
C ASP A 50 -12.23 -18.02 17.91
N SER A 51 -12.86 -19.18 18.15
CA SER A 51 -13.65 -19.88 17.13
C SER A 51 -14.89 -19.10 16.67
N THR A 52 -15.28 -18.05 17.40
CA THR A 52 -16.41 -17.17 17.06
C THR A 52 -15.99 -15.93 16.28
N ALA A 53 -14.68 -15.68 16.14
CA ALA A 53 -14.16 -14.54 15.40
C ALA A 53 -14.54 -14.62 13.92
N ILE A 54 -15.14 -13.54 13.41
CA ILE A 54 -15.50 -13.41 12.00
C ILE A 54 -14.23 -13.18 11.19
N ARG A 55 -14.00 -14.06 10.22
CA ARG A 55 -12.94 -13.93 9.21
C ARG A 55 -13.57 -13.54 7.88
N CYS A 56 -13.06 -12.50 7.23
CA CYS A 56 -13.62 -12.05 5.96
C CYS A 56 -12.56 -11.38 5.06
N LEU A 57 -12.91 -11.25 3.78
CA LEU A 57 -12.21 -10.38 2.86
C LEU A 57 -12.93 -9.04 2.84
N VAL A 58 -12.20 -7.97 3.11
CA VAL A 58 -12.71 -6.60 3.06
C VAL A 58 -12.16 -5.94 1.80
N PHE A 59 -13.07 -5.35 1.04
CA PHE A 59 -12.76 -4.51 -0.12
C PHE A 59 -13.21 -3.10 0.20
N ASP A 60 -12.28 -2.15 0.11
CA ASP A 60 -12.55 -0.75 0.39
C ASP A 60 -11.76 0.13 -0.58
N ASP A 61 -12.41 1.16 -1.11
CA ASP A 61 -11.76 2.14 -1.97
C ASP A 61 -11.41 3.40 -1.19
N SER A 62 -10.22 3.92 -1.44
CA SER A 62 -9.75 5.18 -0.87
C SER A 62 -9.19 6.08 -1.94
N THR A 63 -9.28 7.39 -1.71
CA THR A 63 -8.62 8.36 -2.59
C THR A 63 -7.16 8.48 -2.16
N LEU A 64 -6.23 8.15 -3.06
CA LEU A 64 -4.79 8.25 -2.81
C LEU A 64 -4.24 9.55 -3.42
N PRO A 65 -4.16 10.65 -2.64
CA PRO A 65 -3.66 11.93 -3.13
C PRO A 65 -2.20 11.82 -3.55
N LYS A 66 -1.85 12.56 -4.60
CA LYS A 66 -0.47 12.71 -5.08
C LYS A 66 -0.11 14.17 -5.23
N THR A 67 1.15 14.46 -4.96
CA THR A 67 1.80 15.74 -5.23
C THR A 67 3.04 15.46 -6.07
N GLY A 68 3.37 16.34 -7.00
CA GLY A 68 4.54 16.20 -7.87
C GLY A 68 4.20 16.19 -9.35
N ARG A 69 5.20 15.80 -10.15
CA ARG A 69 5.19 15.70 -11.61
C ARG A 69 5.84 14.38 -12.03
N TYR A 70 5.72 14.01 -13.29
CA TYR A 70 6.26 12.78 -13.87
C TYR A 70 5.76 11.51 -13.16
N ILE A 71 4.47 11.47 -12.82
CA ILE A 71 3.81 10.35 -12.16
C ILE A 71 2.97 9.60 -13.20
N GLU A 72 3.36 8.36 -13.48
CA GLU A 72 2.71 7.56 -14.51
C GLU A 72 1.22 7.32 -14.20
N LYS A 73 0.36 7.54 -15.21
CA LYS A 73 -1.09 7.27 -15.15
C LYS A 73 -1.83 7.98 -14.01
N VAL A 74 -1.26 9.03 -13.43
CA VAL A 74 -1.97 9.87 -12.46
C VAL A 74 -3.05 10.71 -13.16
N SER A 75 -4.20 10.90 -12.51
CA SER A 75 -5.26 11.77 -13.01
C SER A 75 -5.90 12.59 -11.90
N ARG A 76 -6.89 13.41 -12.27
CA ARG A 76 -7.76 14.05 -11.29
C ARG A 76 -8.89 13.08 -10.92
N VAL A 77 -9.01 12.79 -9.63
CA VAL A 77 -10.02 11.92 -9.04
C VAL A 77 -10.90 12.74 -8.11
N TRP A 78 -12.22 12.50 -8.12
CA TRP A 78 -13.15 13.17 -7.21
C TRP A 78 -12.98 12.60 -5.80
N ASP A 79 -12.61 13.46 -4.85
CA ASP A 79 -12.54 13.14 -3.44
C ASP A 79 -13.87 13.53 -2.78
N HIS A 80 -14.61 12.56 -2.27
CA HIS A 80 -15.91 12.79 -1.63
C HIS A 80 -15.78 13.43 -0.24
N VAL A 81 -14.66 13.20 0.47
CA VAL A 81 -14.41 13.77 1.80
C VAL A 81 -14.14 15.27 1.68
N LEU A 82 -13.31 15.66 0.71
CA LEU A 82 -12.98 17.05 0.42
C LEU A 82 -13.97 17.73 -0.53
N SER A 83 -14.91 16.97 -1.11
CA SER A 83 -15.86 17.42 -2.13
C SER A 83 -15.20 18.19 -3.28
N ARG A 84 -14.07 17.68 -3.79
CA ARG A 84 -13.33 18.29 -4.92
C ARG A 84 -12.49 17.27 -5.70
N CYS A 85 -12.16 17.60 -6.95
CA CYS A 85 -11.18 16.86 -7.73
C CYS A 85 -9.74 17.13 -7.26
N ILE A 86 -9.01 16.08 -6.89
CA ILE A 86 -7.60 16.14 -6.51
C ILE A 86 -6.72 15.30 -7.45
N LEU A 87 -5.43 15.63 -7.54
CA LEU A 87 -4.47 14.80 -8.26
C LEU A 87 -4.22 13.51 -7.46
N GLY A 88 -4.38 12.33 -8.06
CA GLY A 88 -4.21 11.07 -7.36
C GLY A 88 -4.69 9.84 -8.11
N TYR A 89 -4.97 8.79 -7.35
CA TYR A 89 -5.58 7.54 -7.81
C TYR A 89 -6.79 7.19 -6.95
N LYS A 90 -7.70 6.37 -7.49
CA LYS A 90 -8.62 5.57 -6.68
C LYS A 90 -7.92 4.25 -6.34
N PHE A 91 -7.60 4.08 -5.07
CA PHE A 91 -6.92 2.91 -4.53
C PHE A 91 -7.98 1.95 -4.01
N LEU A 92 -8.14 0.80 -4.67
CA LEU A 92 -8.99 -0.28 -4.20
C LEU A 92 -8.12 -1.29 -3.45
N ALA A 93 -8.34 -1.44 -2.15
CA ALA A 93 -7.65 -2.41 -1.33
C ALA A 93 -8.46 -3.70 -1.19
N MET A 94 -7.78 -4.83 -1.19
CA MET A 94 -8.29 -6.11 -0.70
C MET A 94 -7.46 -6.52 0.50
N GLY A 95 -8.09 -6.73 1.65
CA GLY A 95 -7.41 -7.26 2.82
C GLY A 95 -8.19 -8.36 3.51
N TYR A 96 -7.45 -9.23 4.18
CA TYR A 96 -7.99 -10.28 5.02
C TYR A 96 -8.13 -9.76 6.44
N TRP A 97 -9.35 -9.80 6.94
CA TRP A 97 -9.68 -9.56 8.34
C TRP A 97 -9.74 -10.90 9.07
N ASP A 98 -8.92 -11.06 10.10
CA ASP A 98 -8.84 -12.31 10.89
C ASP A 98 -9.67 -12.27 12.19
N GLY A 99 -10.37 -11.17 12.45
CA GLY A 99 -11.07 -10.89 13.71
C GLY A 99 -10.39 -9.82 14.56
N ILE A 100 -9.10 -9.54 14.33
CA ILE A 100 -8.27 -8.62 15.14
C ILE A 100 -7.44 -7.69 14.24
N SER A 101 -6.87 -8.23 13.18
CA SER A 101 -5.93 -7.58 12.27
C SER A 101 -6.53 -7.44 10.87
N PHE A 102 -6.26 -6.30 10.23
CA PHE A 102 -6.49 -6.11 8.81
C PHE A 102 -5.18 -6.31 8.04
N ILE A 103 -5.11 -7.38 7.25
CA ILE A 103 -3.89 -7.82 6.57
C ILE A 103 -4.03 -7.55 5.07
N PRO A 104 -3.23 -6.65 4.47
CA PRO A 104 -3.35 -6.31 3.06
C PRO A 104 -2.97 -7.51 2.20
N LEU A 105 -3.81 -7.89 1.24
CA LEU A 105 -3.55 -9.02 0.34
C LEU A 105 -3.25 -8.57 -1.08
N ASP A 106 -4.01 -7.61 -1.59
CA ASP A 106 -3.79 -7.04 -2.90
C ASP A 106 -4.38 -5.63 -3.00
N PHE A 107 -4.07 -4.93 -4.07
CA PHE A 107 -4.67 -3.65 -4.40
C PHE A 107 -4.62 -3.39 -5.91
N SER A 108 -5.49 -2.51 -6.37
CA SER A 108 -5.41 -1.90 -7.69
C SER A 108 -5.49 -0.37 -7.60
N LEU A 109 -4.84 0.29 -8.57
CA LEU A 109 -4.85 1.74 -8.71
C LEU A 109 -5.62 2.07 -9.98
N HIS A 110 -6.70 2.85 -9.82
CA HIS A 110 -7.53 3.29 -10.92
C HIS A 110 -7.37 4.79 -11.15
N SER A 111 -7.39 5.16 -12.43
CA SER A 111 -7.49 6.53 -12.89
C SER A 111 -8.93 6.80 -13.34
N SER A 112 -9.53 7.89 -12.90
CA SER A 112 -10.93 8.23 -13.23
C SER A 112 -11.08 9.20 -14.39
N GLY A 113 -9.98 9.61 -15.02
CA GLY A 113 -9.99 10.56 -16.13
C GLY A 113 -8.72 10.49 -16.98
N PRO A 114 -8.64 11.31 -18.04
CA PRO A 114 -7.44 11.39 -18.87
C PRO A 114 -6.22 11.73 -18.00
N SER A 115 -5.11 11.05 -18.26
CA SER A 115 -3.83 11.33 -17.61
C SER A 115 -3.43 12.78 -17.88
N VAL A 116 -2.94 13.47 -16.85
CA VAL A 116 -2.60 14.90 -16.96
C VAL A 116 -1.29 15.03 -17.78
N PRO A 117 -1.33 15.57 -19.02
CA PRO A 117 -0.20 15.46 -19.97
C PRO A 117 1.10 16.13 -19.49
N TYR A 118 0.98 17.17 -18.67
CA TYR A 118 2.12 17.96 -18.17
C TYR A 118 2.71 17.44 -16.85
N LEU A 119 2.25 16.26 -16.40
CA LEU A 119 2.70 15.60 -15.18
C LEU A 119 3.20 14.17 -15.44
N VAL A 120 3.52 13.83 -16.70
CA VAL A 120 4.20 12.58 -17.10
C VAL A 120 5.64 12.85 -17.43
#